data_AF-G4RPQ2-F1
#
_entry.id   AF-G4RPQ2-F1
#
_cell.length_a   1.000
_cell.length_b   1.000
_cell.length_c   1.000
_cell.angle_alpha   90.00
_cell.angle_beta   90.00
_cell.angle_gamma   90.00
#
_symmetry.space_group_name_H-M   'P 1'
#
loop_
_entity.id
_entity.type
_entity.pdbx_description
1 polymer ?
#
loop_
_entity_poly.entity_id
_entity_poly.type
_entity_poly.pdbx_seq_one_letter_code
_entity_poly.pdbx_strand_id
1 'polypeptide(L)'
;MDKLDIAKVGRDPRVVETLRGMGGYLWYYTELYPYRTIYTLTVCKNVLCVYIAGEDMMDLKMPLEEYLRFEDDERRLEQLERSLTMLLNHVEQRP
;
A
#
# COMPACT_ATOMS: atom_id res chain seq x y z
N MET A 1 4.10 -4.68 -12.30
CA MET A 1 3.70 -5.88 -11.54
C MET A 1 2.23 -6.08 -11.80
N ASP A 2 1.78 -7.32 -12.01
CA ASP A 2 0.32 -7.54 -12.06
C ASP A 2 -0.28 -7.55 -10.63
N LYS A 3 -1.61 -7.56 -10.52
CA LYS A 3 -2.31 -7.59 -9.22
C LYS A 3 -1.96 -8.84 -8.40
N LEU A 4 -1.67 -9.97 -9.04
CA LEU A 4 -1.32 -11.21 -8.34
C LEU A 4 0.08 -11.09 -7.70
N ASP A 5 1.03 -10.50 -8.41
CA ASP A 5 2.37 -10.23 -7.90
C ASP A 5 2.33 -9.20 -6.76
N ILE A 6 1.55 -8.13 -6.91
CA ILE A 6 1.31 -7.15 -5.83
C ILE A 6 0.74 -7.84 -4.58
N ALA A 7 -0.23 -8.75 -4.74
CA ALA A 7 -0.82 -9.49 -3.63
C ALA A 7 0.21 -10.40 -2.92
N LYS A 8 1.13 -11.04 -3.67
CA LYS A 8 2.23 -11.82 -3.09
C LYS A 8 3.16 -10.95 -2.27
N VAL A 9 3.58 -9.79 -2.82
CA VAL A 9 4.42 -8.82 -2.12
C VAL A 9 3.76 -8.34 -0.83
N GLY A 10 2.44 -8.11 -0.85
CA GLY A 10 1.66 -7.74 0.33
C GLY A 10 1.69 -8.75 1.49
N ARG A 11 2.08 -10.00 1.23
CA ARG A 11 2.21 -11.07 2.22
C ARG A 11 3.67 -11.43 2.53
N ASP A 12 4.65 -10.82 1.85
CA ASP A 12 6.06 -11.08 2.12
C ASP A 12 6.43 -10.51 3.50
N PRO A 13 6.81 -11.35 4.48
CA PRO A 13 7.11 -10.90 5.83
C PRO A 13 8.29 -9.91 5.86
N ARG A 14 9.24 -10.01 4.93
CA ARG A 14 10.38 -9.09 4.86
C ARG A 14 9.92 -7.69 4.47
N VAL A 15 8.99 -7.59 3.53
CA VAL A 15 8.40 -6.31 3.09
C VAL A 15 7.56 -5.70 4.22
N VAL A 16 6.78 -6.52 4.92
CA VAL A 16 6.01 -6.09 6.10
C VAL A 16 6.92 -5.54 7.19
N GLU A 17 8.00 -6.24 7.53
CA GLU A 17 8.98 -5.79 8.53
C GLU A 17 9.76 -4.55 8.07
N THR A 18 10.04 -4.42 6.78
CA THR A 18 10.63 -3.20 6.21
C THR A 18 9.69 -2.01 6.42
N LEU A 19 8.40 -2.13 6.08
CA LEU A 19 7.44 -1.05 6.30
C LEU A 19 7.28 -0.73 7.80
N ARG A 20 7.23 -1.74 8.68
CA ARG A 20 7.23 -1.53 10.15
C ARG A 20 8.45 -0.73 10.60
N GLY A 21 9.64 -1.11 10.13
CA GLY A 21 10.90 -0.43 10.46
C GLY A 21 10.97 1.02 9.95
N MET A 22 10.19 1.37 8.93
CA MET A 22 10.06 2.75 8.42
C MET A 22 8.99 3.58 9.14
N GLY A 23 8.38 3.05 10.21
CA GLY A 23 7.31 3.72 10.97
C GLY A 23 5.91 3.18 10.72
N GLY A 24 5.75 2.18 9.84
CA GLY A 24 4.50 1.45 9.65
C GLY A 24 3.46 2.12 8.74
N TYR A 25 3.80 3.26 8.13
CA TYR A 25 2.94 4.02 7.22
C TYR A 25 3.75 4.56 6.04
N LEU A 26 3.22 4.42 4.83
CA LEU A 26 3.80 4.95 3.60
C LEU A 26 2.69 5.49 2.70
N TRP A 27 2.63 6.81 2.51
CA TRP A 27 1.70 7.42 1.55
C TRP A 27 2.14 7.09 0.13
N TYR A 28 1.22 6.60 -0.69
CA TYR A 28 1.51 6.26 -2.09
C TYR A 28 0.67 7.06 -3.09
N TYR A 29 -0.51 7.54 -2.69
CA TYR A 29 -1.37 8.32 -3.60
C TYR A 29 -2.18 9.37 -2.85
N THR A 30 -2.46 10.48 -3.53
CA THR A 30 -3.33 11.53 -3.02
C THR A 30 -4.20 12.03 -4.16
N GLU A 31 -5.50 12.01 -3.93
CA GLU A 31 -6.50 12.66 -4.76
C GLU A 31 -6.84 14.00 -4.11
N LEU A 32 -6.79 15.09 -4.88
CA LEU A 32 -6.92 16.45 -4.36
C LEU A 32 -8.30 17.08 -4.58
N TYR A 33 -9.11 16.52 -5.48
CA TYR A 33 -10.42 17.05 -5.87
C TYR A 33 -11.40 15.91 -6.16
N PRO A 34 -12.69 15.98 -5.77
CA PRO A 34 -13.35 17.10 -5.07
C PRO A 34 -13.09 17.16 -3.56
N TYR A 35 -12.64 16.06 -2.96
CA TYR A 35 -12.23 15.98 -1.55
C TYR A 35 -10.82 15.40 -1.48
N ARG A 36 -10.02 15.83 -0.49
CA ARG A 36 -8.68 15.30 -0.34
C ARG A 36 -8.74 13.87 0.21
N THR A 37 -8.36 12.89 -0.60
CA THR A 37 -8.27 11.48 -0.21
C THR A 37 -6.82 11.01 -0.25
N ILE A 38 -6.32 10.44 0.83
CA ILE A 38 -4.94 9.94 0.97
C ILE A 38 -4.97 8.42 1.05
N TYR A 39 -4.14 7.77 0.24
CA TYR A 39 -3.97 6.33 0.22
C TYR A 39 -2.60 5.98 0.78
N THR A 40 -2.63 5.12 1.78
CA THR A 40 -1.47 4.79 2.61
C THR A 40 -1.29 3.28 2.67
N LEU A 41 -0.09 2.80 2.40
CA LEU A 41 0.33 1.46 2.80
C LEU A 41 0.58 1.45 4.31
N THR A 42 -0.02 0.50 5.00
CA THR A 42 0.21 0.24 6.43
C THR A 42 0.23 -1.26 6.67
N VAL A 43 0.34 -1.66 7.94
CA VAL A 43 0.39 -3.06 8.34
C VAL A 43 -0.91 -3.45 9.07
N CYS A 44 -1.49 -4.59 8.68
CA CYS A 44 -2.53 -5.28 9.44
C CYS A 44 -1.98 -6.60 9.96
N LYS A 45 -1.72 -6.68 11.27
CA LYS A 45 -1.05 -7.86 11.85
C LYS A 45 0.19 -8.16 11.01
N ASN A 46 0.22 -9.24 10.23
CA ASN A 46 1.40 -9.68 9.48
C ASN A 46 1.28 -9.54 7.95
N VAL A 47 0.38 -8.68 7.46
CA VAL A 47 0.24 -8.39 6.02
C VAL A 47 0.18 -6.88 5.77
N LEU A 48 0.50 -6.46 4.54
CA LEU A 48 0.26 -5.10 4.10
C LEU A 48 -1.24 -4.83 3.93
N CYS A 49 -1.61 -3.60 4.24
CA CYS A 49 -2.95 -3.08 4.13
C CYS A 49 -2.93 -1.73 3.43
N VAL A 50 -4.03 -1.42 2.77
CA VAL A 50 -4.33 -0.06 2.32
C VAL A 50 -5.19 0.60 3.39
N TYR A 51 -4.79 1.78 3.80
CA TYR A 51 -5.56 2.70 4.62
C TYR A 51 -5.90 3.92 3.76
N ILE A 52 -7.19 4.19 3.62
CA ILE A 52 -7.75 5.29 2.82
C ILE A 52 -8.44 6.23 3.78
N ALA A 53 -8.02 7.49 3.80
CA ALA A 53 -8.61 8.54 4.62
C ALA A 53 -8.96 9.73 3.74
N GLY A 54 -10.12 10.34 3.98
CA GLY A 54 -10.56 11.51 3.21
C GLY A 54 -11.40 12.47 4.04
N GLU A 55 -11.47 13.73 3.60
CA GLU A 55 -12.07 14.84 4.35
C GLU A 55 -13.56 14.63 4.71
N ASP A 56 -14.33 13.98 3.83
CA ASP A 56 -15.77 13.74 3.99
C ASP A 56 -16.16 12.26 3.82
N MET A 57 -15.29 11.34 4.24
CA MET A 57 -15.57 9.90 4.19
C MET A 57 -15.14 9.19 5.46
N MET A 58 -15.77 8.04 5.74
CA MET A 58 -15.24 7.13 6.73
C MET A 58 -13.93 6.53 6.25
N ASP A 59 -12.95 6.51 7.14
CA ASP A 59 -11.68 5.85 6.87
C ASP A 59 -11.89 4.36 6.60
N LEU A 60 -11.16 3.85 5.62
CA LEU A 60 -11.16 2.44 5.26
C LEU A 60 -9.78 1.85 5.52
N LYS A 61 -9.75 0.66 6.14
CA LYS A 61 -8.52 -0.13 6.29
C LYS A 61 -8.81 -1.56 5.88
N MET A 62 -8.10 -2.06 4.87
CA MET A 62 -8.30 -3.43 4.37
C MET A 62 -6.98 -4.05 3.89
N PRO A 63 -6.86 -5.40 3.94
CA PRO A 63 -5.73 -6.13 3.36
C PRO A 63 -5.48 -5.72 1.91
N LEU A 64 -4.20 -5.62 1.54
CA LEU A 64 -3.82 -5.21 0.18
C LEU A 64 -4.45 -6.10 -0.89
N GLU A 65 -4.51 -7.41 -0.67
CA GLU A 65 -5.18 -8.34 -1.56
C GLU A 65 -6.68 -8.06 -1.73
N GLU A 66 -7.37 -7.63 -0.68
CA GLU A 66 -8.79 -7.28 -0.73
C GLU A 66 -8.99 -6.02 -1.57
N TYR A 67 -8.17 -4.99 -1.34
CA TYR A 67 -8.18 -3.75 -2.12
C TYR A 67 -8.00 -4.00 -3.62
N LEU A 68 -7.07 -4.89 -4.01
CA LEU A 68 -6.79 -5.18 -5.43
C LEU A 68 -7.96 -5.84 -6.17
N ARG A 69 -8.93 -6.44 -5.47
CA ARG A 69 -10.13 -7.02 -6.09
C ARG A 69 -11.08 -5.95 -6.65
N PHE A 70 -11.01 -4.73 -6.13
CA PHE A 70 -11.93 -3.64 -6.48
C PHE A 70 -11.22 -2.45 -7.13
N GLU A 71 -9.90 -2.34 -6.99
CA GLU A 71 -9.13 -1.23 -7.55
C GLU A 71 -8.78 -1.46 -9.02
N ASP A 72 -9.34 -0.65 -9.92
CA ASP A 72 -9.07 -0.71 -11.37
C ASP A 72 -8.50 0.61 -11.92
N ASP A 73 -8.26 1.62 -11.08
CA ASP A 73 -7.60 2.85 -11.50
C ASP A 73 -6.10 2.59 -11.73
N GLU A 74 -5.70 2.65 -13.00
CA GLU A 74 -4.34 2.37 -13.43
C GLU A 74 -3.30 3.26 -12.74
N ARG A 75 -3.64 4.53 -12.47
CA ARG A 75 -2.73 5.48 -11.83
C ARG A 75 -2.51 5.13 -10.37
N ARG A 76 -3.57 4.77 -9.63
CA ARG A 76 -3.45 4.30 -8.24
C ARG A 76 -2.65 3.01 -8.16
N LEU A 77 -2.90 2.07 -9.08
CA LEU A 77 -2.14 0.81 -9.16
C LEU A 77 -0.66 1.06 -9.49
N GLU A 78 -0.35 1.97 -10.40
CA GLU A 78 1.03 2.33 -10.75
C GLU A 78 1.77 2.94 -9.55
N GLN A 79 1.15 3.87 -8.81
CA GLN A 79 1.80 4.49 -7.64
C GLN A 79 1.96 3.50 -6.48
N LEU A 80 0.99 2.60 -6.30
CA LEU A 80 1.10 1.48 -5.37
C LEU A 80 2.28 0.57 -5.75
N GLU A 81 2.38 0.18 -7.02
CA GLU A 81 3.48 -0.63 -7.54
C GLU A 81 4.83 0.02 -7.23
N ARG A 82 5.00 1.30 -7.58
CA ARG A 82 6.25 2.05 -7.32
C ARG A 82 6.64 2.04 -5.85
N SER A 83 5.66 2.21 -4.96
CA SER A 83 5.88 2.19 -3.51
C SER A 83 6.29 0.82 -2.99
N LEU A 84 5.70 -0.26 -3.54
CA LEU A 84 6.08 -1.63 -3.20
C LEU A 84 7.46 -1.99 -3.74
N THR A 85 7.79 -1.57 -4.96
CA THR A 85 9.14 -1.72 -5.53
C THR A 85 10.18 -1.01 -4.68
N MET A 86 9.88 0.19 -4.18
CA MET A 86 10.76 0.88 -3.22
C MET A 86 10.97 0.04 -1.95
N LEU A 87 9.91 -0.55 -1.37
CA LEU A 87 10.04 -1.41 -0.19
C LEU A 87 10.84 -2.69 -0.48
N LEU A 88 10.66 -3.31 -1.65
CA LEU A 88 11.45 -4.46 -2.08
C LEU A 88 12.93 -4.13 -2.20
N ASN A 89 13.27 -2.98 -2.81
CA ASN A 89 14.66 -2.53 -2.89
C ASN A 89 15.28 -2.30 -1.49
N HIS A 90 14.49 -1.84 -0.51
CA HIS A 90 14.96 -1.71 0.87
C HIS A 90 15.16 -3.07 1.56
N VAL A 91 14.37 -4.09 1.20
CA VAL A 91 14.57 -5.46 1.69
C VAL A 91 15.91 -6.01 1.18
N GLU A 92 16.24 -5.79 -0.10
CA GLU A 92 17.46 -6.30 -0.73
C GLU A 92 18.74 -5.61 -0.24
N GLN A 93 18.63 -4.39 0.30
CA GLN A 93 19.76 -3.61 0.82
C GLN A 93 20.07 -3.88 2.30
N ARG A 94 19.23 -4.65 3.01
CA ARG A 94 19.52 -5.06 4.40
C ARG A 94 20.48 -6.27 4.37
N PRO A 95 21.67 -6.18 5.00
CA PRO A 95 22.64 -7.27 5.05
C PRO A 95 22.14 -8.48 5.84
#